data_AF-A0A975RQX8-F1
#
_entry.id   AF-A0A975RQX8-F1
#
_cell.length_a   1.000
_cell.length_b   1.000
_cell.length_c   1.000
_cell.angle_alpha   90.00
_cell.angle_beta   90.00
_cell.angle_gamma   90.00
#
_symmetry.space_group_name_H-M   'P 1'
#
loop_
_entity.id
_entity.type
_entity.pdbx_description
1 polymer ?
#
loop_
_entity_poly.entity_id
_entity_poly.type
_entity_poly.pdbx_seq_one_letter_code
_entity_poly.pdbx_strand_id
1 'polypeptide(L)'
;MSDKDDTDSAPSKSVAPRSHTDVDAIIAEGRAQQGGDFDAWKVGRSLGMSDQKIRMGIGLLTGMNATAAAKAAGYLGEGNALRSAASKTARSKGMQSFLKAAADHRAGKPDAPLTDAEKLKELARLARSNNPQMQVRAIEAHTQLQEDMGMREKAPVDHDPVNTLREIAALSPLCAVVADELARIHGINFSSAQTLAMPSAEAKQQDAVIPIKAHSLNGAASGDARGVGQ
;
A
#
# COMPACT_ATOMS: atom_id res chain seq x y z
N MET A 1 57.02 50.71 -29.81
CA MET A 1 57.81 49.53 -29.40
C MET A 1 57.77 49.49 -27.87
N SER A 2 56.94 48.71 -27.20
CA SER A 2 56.20 47.54 -27.64
C SER A 2 54.96 47.36 -26.78
N ASP A 3 53.88 47.00 -27.46
CA ASP A 3 52.64 46.42 -26.95
C ASP A 3 52.92 45.15 -26.15
N LYS A 4 52.22 44.94 -25.04
CA LYS A 4 51.90 43.61 -24.49
C LYS A 4 50.59 43.69 -23.71
N ASP A 5 49.51 43.47 -24.45
CA ASP A 5 48.22 43.02 -23.94
C ASP A 5 48.33 41.53 -23.58
N ASP A 6 48.29 41.20 -22.29
CA ASP A 6 48.08 39.84 -21.80
C ASP A 6 46.65 39.75 -21.23
N THR A 7 45.68 39.49 -22.11
CA THR A 7 44.33 39.07 -21.71
C THR A 7 44.25 37.55 -21.72
N ASP A 8 44.39 36.99 -20.51
CA ASP A 8 44.30 35.56 -20.23
C ASP A 8 42.85 35.07 -20.48
N SER A 9 42.67 34.41 -21.61
CA SER A 9 41.39 33.84 -22.06
C SER A 9 41.10 32.54 -21.29
N ALA A 10 40.16 32.60 -20.36
CA ALA A 10 39.66 31.42 -19.67
C ALA A 10 38.95 30.45 -20.65
N PRO A 11 39.16 29.11 -20.50
CA PRO A 11 38.54 28.13 -21.38
C PRO A 11 37.04 28.01 -21.15
N SER A 12 36.27 28.26 -22.22
CA SER A 12 34.83 28.06 -22.26
C SER A 12 34.49 26.57 -22.06
N LYS A 13 33.98 26.21 -20.88
CA LYS A 13 33.45 24.88 -20.61
C LYS A 13 32.21 24.65 -21.48
N SER A 14 32.29 23.72 -22.42
CA SER A 14 31.15 23.24 -23.20
C SER A 14 30.12 22.60 -22.27
N VAL A 15 29.02 23.31 -22.03
CA VAL A 15 27.87 22.80 -21.28
C VAL A 15 27.18 21.76 -22.15
N ALA A 16 27.24 20.49 -21.74
CA ALA A 16 26.51 19.40 -22.40
C ALA A 16 25.00 19.72 -22.45
N PRO A 17 24.30 19.37 -23.54
CA PRO A 17 22.86 19.60 -23.65
C PRO A 17 22.14 18.82 -22.53
N ARG A 18 21.48 19.57 -21.63
CA ARG A 18 20.59 19.00 -20.62
C ARG A 18 19.50 18.24 -21.34
N SER A 19 19.33 16.96 -21.01
CA SER A 19 18.26 16.12 -21.54
C SER A 19 16.93 16.86 -21.42
N HIS A 20 16.34 17.19 -22.57
CA HIS A 20 15.00 17.74 -22.65
C HIS A 20 14.06 16.65 -22.16
N THR A 21 13.65 16.75 -20.90
CA THR A 21 12.67 15.83 -20.33
C THR A 21 11.39 16.04 -21.11
N ASP A 22 11.01 15.05 -21.92
CA ASP A 22 9.84 15.15 -22.78
C ASP A 22 8.59 15.16 -21.90
N VAL A 23 8.12 16.37 -21.58
CA VAL A 23 7.02 16.63 -20.64
C VAL A 23 5.74 15.95 -21.14
N ASP A 24 5.57 15.87 -22.45
CA ASP A 24 4.43 15.18 -23.06
C ASP A 24 4.50 13.68 -22.83
N ALA A 25 5.69 13.08 -22.83
CA ALA A 25 5.89 11.68 -22.48
C ALA A 25 5.61 11.41 -20.99
N ILE A 26 6.02 12.30 -20.08
CA ILE A 26 5.72 12.14 -18.64
C ILE A 26 4.22 12.33 -18.35
N ILE A 27 3.55 13.25 -19.05
CA ILE A 27 2.10 13.42 -18.95
C ILE A 27 1.37 12.18 -19.49
N ALA A 28 1.89 11.57 -20.58
CA ALA A 28 1.37 10.33 -21.12
C ALA A 28 1.62 9.13 -20.18
N GLU A 29 2.79 9.05 -19.54
CA GLU A 29 3.12 7.99 -18.58
C GLU A 29 2.33 8.14 -17.26
N GLY A 30 2.08 9.39 -16.82
CA GLY A 30 1.19 9.68 -15.70
C GLY A 30 -0.27 9.26 -15.95
N ARG A 31 -0.72 9.27 -17.21
CA ARG A 31 -2.01 8.66 -17.61
C ARG A 31 -1.98 7.13 -17.57
N ALA A 32 -0.84 6.52 -17.86
CA ALA A 32 -0.70 5.06 -17.91
C ALA A 32 -0.55 4.41 -16.53
N GLN A 33 0.11 5.08 -15.57
CA GLN A 33 0.35 4.55 -14.22
C GLN A 33 -0.82 4.78 -13.25
N GLN A 34 -1.76 5.68 -13.57
CA GLN A 34 -2.99 5.84 -12.80
C GLN A 34 -4.09 4.96 -13.40
N GLY A 35 -4.06 3.67 -13.09
CA GLY A 35 -5.07 2.68 -13.47
C GLY A 35 -6.46 2.89 -12.82
N GLY A 36 -6.93 4.13 -12.73
CA GLY A 36 -8.26 4.49 -12.24
C GLY A 36 -8.76 5.76 -12.90
N ASP A 37 -10.08 5.82 -13.13
CA ASP A 37 -10.86 6.87 -13.82
C ASP A 37 -10.76 8.30 -13.26
N PHE A 38 -9.68 8.65 -12.53
CA PHE A 38 -9.48 10.00 -12.04
C PHE A 38 -9.14 10.95 -13.19
N ASP A 39 -10.17 11.59 -13.73
CA ASP A 39 -10.02 12.67 -14.70
C ASP A 39 -9.57 13.97 -14.00
N ALA A 40 -8.25 14.09 -13.86
CA ALA A 40 -7.58 15.26 -13.29
C ALA A 40 -8.01 16.58 -13.96
N TRP A 41 -8.30 16.58 -15.27
CA TRP A 41 -8.68 17.80 -15.98
C TRP A 41 -10.11 18.22 -15.63
N LYS A 42 -11.04 17.27 -15.60
CA LYS A 42 -12.43 17.52 -15.18
C LYS A 42 -12.50 18.03 -13.74
N VAL A 43 -11.80 17.36 -12.81
CA VAL A 43 -11.79 17.75 -11.40
C VAL A 43 -11.13 19.12 -11.23
N GLY A 44 -9.96 19.35 -11.82
CA GLY A 44 -9.26 20.63 -11.74
C GLY A 44 -10.10 21.80 -12.27
N ARG A 45 -10.77 21.63 -13.40
CA ARG A 45 -11.65 22.66 -13.98
C ARG A 45 -12.89 22.92 -13.11
N SER A 46 -13.49 21.88 -12.51
CA SER A 46 -14.62 22.04 -11.58
C SER A 46 -14.25 22.86 -10.34
N LEU A 47 -12.96 22.84 -9.95
CA LEU A 47 -12.41 23.61 -8.84
C LEU A 47 -11.92 25.02 -9.27
N GLY A 48 -12.13 25.42 -10.52
CA GLY A 48 -11.68 26.71 -11.06
C GLY A 48 -10.16 26.84 -11.19
N MET A 49 -9.44 25.71 -11.31
CA MET A 49 -7.99 25.74 -11.51
C MET A 49 -7.65 26.05 -12.96
N SER A 50 -6.58 26.82 -13.17
CA SER A 50 -6.00 27.00 -14.50
C SER A 50 -5.29 25.74 -14.98
N ASP A 51 -5.21 25.55 -16.30
CA ASP A 51 -4.53 24.41 -16.92
C ASP A 51 -3.08 24.24 -16.41
N GLN A 52 -2.38 25.36 -16.16
CA GLN A 52 -1.05 25.37 -15.57
C GLN A 52 -1.01 24.76 -14.15
N LYS A 53 -1.99 25.09 -13.30
CA LYS A 53 -2.11 24.52 -11.95
C LYS A 53 -2.50 23.04 -12.01
N ILE A 54 -3.33 22.65 -12.97
CA ILE A 54 -3.72 21.24 -13.16
C ILE A 54 -2.48 20.40 -13.51
N ARG A 55 -1.66 20.85 -14.47
CA ARG A 55 -0.38 20.18 -14.81
C ARG A 55 0.55 20.03 -13.60
N MET A 56 0.66 21.10 -12.79
CA MET A 56 1.45 21.04 -11.56
C MET A 56 0.87 20.02 -10.57
N GLY A 57 -0.45 19.97 -10.41
CA GLY A 57 -1.14 19.00 -9.56
C GLY A 57 -0.90 17.56 -10.02
N ILE A 58 -0.95 17.30 -11.33
CA ILE A 58 -0.61 15.99 -11.90
C ILE A 58 0.82 15.59 -11.54
N GLY A 59 1.79 16.50 -11.71
CA GLY A 59 3.19 16.23 -11.33
C GLY A 59 3.36 15.89 -9.84
N LEU A 60 2.59 16.54 -8.96
CA LEU A 60 2.58 16.20 -7.53
C LEU A 60 2.01 14.80 -7.28
N LEU A 61 0.95 14.41 -7.98
CA LEU A 61 0.32 13.07 -7.85
C LEU A 61 1.22 11.94 -8.38
N THR A 62 2.15 12.24 -9.28
CA THR A 62 3.20 11.31 -9.74
C THR A 62 4.44 11.33 -8.86
N GLY A 63 4.42 12.02 -7.71
CA GLY A 63 5.52 12.03 -6.74
C GLY A 63 6.62 13.06 -7.00
N MET A 64 6.44 13.99 -7.94
CA MET A 64 7.42 15.07 -8.11
C MET A 64 7.42 16.02 -6.92
N ASN A 65 8.59 16.57 -6.57
CA ASN A 65 8.64 17.68 -5.64
C ASN A 65 7.98 18.94 -6.24
N ALA A 66 7.51 19.86 -5.40
CA ALA A 66 6.74 21.02 -5.85
C ALA A 66 7.46 21.90 -6.89
N THR A 67 8.78 22.07 -6.75
CA THR A 67 9.57 22.89 -7.67
C THR A 67 9.70 22.22 -9.03
N ALA A 68 9.92 20.90 -9.06
CA ALA A 68 9.98 20.11 -10.28
C ALA A 68 8.61 20.08 -10.99
N ALA A 69 7.52 19.87 -10.23
CA ALA A 69 6.16 19.91 -10.76
C ALA A 69 5.81 21.28 -11.34
N ALA A 70 6.19 22.37 -10.66
CA ALA A 70 5.98 23.74 -11.16
C ALA A 70 6.78 24.00 -12.44
N LYS A 71 8.04 23.55 -12.49
CA LYS A 71 8.87 23.67 -13.69
C LYS A 71 8.27 22.91 -14.88
N ALA A 72 7.84 21.66 -14.66
CA ALA A 72 7.18 20.84 -15.68
C ALA A 72 5.85 21.45 -16.15
N ALA A 73 5.14 22.13 -15.24
CA ALA A 73 3.92 22.85 -15.57
C ALA A 73 4.15 24.18 -16.32
N GLY A 74 5.40 24.60 -16.54
CA GLY A 74 5.73 25.83 -17.26
C GLY A 74 5.65 27.09 -16.41
N TYR A 75 5.83 27.00 -15.08
CA TYR A 75 6.01 28.20 -14.26
C TYR A 75 7.32 28.90 -14.64
N LEU A 76 7.25 30.21 -14.85
CA LEU A 76 8.41 31.05 -15.16
C LEU A 76 9.19 31.38 -13.89
N GLY A 77 10.50 31.62 -14.06
CA GLY A 77 11.42 32.03 -13.01
C GLY A 77 12.40 30.93 -12.59
N GLU A 78 13.47 31.33 -11.91
CA GLU A 78 14.52 30.44 -11.43
C GLU A 78 14.74 30.58 -9.91
N GLY A 79 15.44 29.59 -9.34
CA GLY A 79 15.90 29.63 -7.95
C GLY A 79 14.80 29.90 -6.92
N ASN A 80 14.96 30.97 -6.14
CA ASN A 80 14.06 31.30 -5.04
C ASN A 80 12.64 31.67 -5.49
N ALA A 81 12.50 32.37 -6.62
CA ALA A 81 11.20 32.80 -7.13
C ALA A 81 10.32 31.60 -7.49
N LEU A 82 10.89 30.64 -8.23
CA LEU A 82 10.19 29.41 -8.62
C LEU A 82 9.82 28.57 -7.40
N ARG A 83 10.74 28.40 -6.44
CA ARG A 83 10.48 27.64 -5.19
C ARG A 83 9.34 28.26 -4.38
N SER A 84 9.33 29.59 -4.24
CA SER A 84 8.28 30.32 -3.53
C SER A 84 6.93 30.20 -4.22
N ALA A 85 6.88 30.40 -5.54
CA ALA A 85 5.66 30.26 -6.35
C ALA A 85 5.11 28.84 -6.32
N ALA A 86 5.99 27.83 -6.41
CA ALA A 86 5.64 26.42 -6.29
C ALA A 86 5.04 26.11 -4.91
N SER A 87 5.73 26.51 -3.83
CA SER A 87 5.25 26.29 -2.45
C SER A 87 3.90 26.97 -2.19
N LYS A 88 3.72 28.21 -2.68
CA LYS A 88 2.46 28.95 -2.56
C LYS A 88 1.33 28.26 -3.33
N THR A 89 1.60 27.80 -4.55
CA THR A 89 0.60 27.10 -5.37
C THR A 89 0.22 25.75 -4.77
N ALA A 90 1.20 24.96 -4.33
CA ALA A 90 0.99 23.65 -3.69
C ALA A 90 0.09 23.75 -2.44
N ARG A 91 0.20 24.84 -1.68
CA ARG A 91 -0.60 25.10 -0.47
C ARG A 91 -1.92 25.84 -0.74
N SER A 92 -2.21 26.19 -1.98
CA SER A 92 -3.45 26.89 -2.30
C SER A 92 -4.68 26.01 -2.07
N LYS A 93 -5.81 26.60 -1.64
CA LYS A 93 -7.05 25.86 -1.35
C LYS A 93 -7.50 24.98 -2.51
N GLY A 94 -7.42 25.49 -3.74
CA GLY A 94 -7.78 24.74 -4.95
C GLY A 94 -6.89 23.51 -5.15
N MET A 95 -5.57 23.66 -5.00
CA MET A 95 -4.63 22.54 -5.11
C MET A 95 -4.83 21.51 -4.00
N GLN A 96 -5.03 21.94 -2.75
CA GLN A 96 -5.30 21.03 -1.64
C GLN A 96 -6.61 20.25 -1.85
N SER A 97 -7.65 20.91 -2.34
CA SER A 97 -8.93 20.26 -2.69
C SER A 97 -8.76 19.26 -3.84
N PHE A 98 -7.95 19.62 -4.84
CA PHE A 98 -7.62 18.75 -5.96
C PHE A 98 -6.87 17.49 -5.53
N LEU A 99 -5.81 17.64 -4.72
CA LEU A 99 -5.03 16.50 -4.20
C LEU A 99 -5.87 15.62 -3.27
N LYS A 100 -6.75 16.23 -2.47
CA LYS A 100 -7.71 15.49 -1.65
C LYS A 100 -8.68 14.68 -2.51
N ALA A 101 -9.28 15.27 -3.54
CA ALA A 101 -10.17 14.55 -4.45
C ALA A 101 -9.47 13.37 -5.15
N ALA A 102 -8.20 13.55 -5.53
CA ALA A 102 -7.38 12.48 -6.07
C ALA A 102 -7.10 11.38 -5.03
N ALA A 103 -6.81 11.74 -3.78
CA ALA A 103 -6.60 10.81 -2.69
C ALA A 103 -7.87 10.04 -2.33
N ASP A 104 -9.03 10.69 -2.28
CA ASP A 104 -10.33 10.08 -2.01
C ASP A 104 -10.70 9.10 -3.15
N HIS A 105 -10.38 9.44 -4.40
CA HIS A 105 -10.57 8.54 -5.54
C HIS A 105 -9.60 7.34 -5.52
N ARG A 106 -8.39 7.51 -4.97
CA ARG A 106 -7.50 6.37 -4.69
C ARG A 106 -8.01 5.54 -3.54
N ALA A 107 -8.49 6.14 -2.45
CA ALA A 107 -8.99 5.42 -1.27
C ALA A 107 -10.19 4.50 -1.57
N GLY A 108 -10.97 4.80 -2.63
CA GLY A 108 -12.04 3.92 -3.12
C GLY A 108 -11.56 2.63 -3.80
N LYS A 109 -10.27 2.54 -4.14
CA LYS A 109 -9.60 1.29 -4.50
C LYS A 109 -8.67 0.96 -3.33
N PRO A 110 -8.86 -0.13 -2.58
CA PRO A 110 -7.80 -0.56 -1.68
C PRO A 110 -6.55 -0.69 -2.54
N ASP A 111 -5.50 0.09 -2.23
CA ASP A 111 -4.15 -0.21 -2.70
C ASP A 111 -4.00 -1.72 -2.51
N ALA A 112 -3.53 -2.42 -3.53
CA ALA A 112 -3.34 -3.86 -3.44
C ALA A 112 -2.67 -4.13 -2.09
N PRO A 113 -3.28 -4.96 -1.22
CA PRO A 113 -2.85 -5.08 0.16
C PRO A 113 -1.35 -5.37 0.13
N LEU A 114 -0.55 -4.52 0.80
CA LEU A 114 0.90 -4.67 0.78
C LEU A 114 1.24 -6.12 1.11
N THR A 115 2.11 -6.70 0.29
CA THR A 115 2.63 -8.03 0.60
C THR A 115 3.36 -8.00 1.93
N ASP A 116 3.40 -9.12 2.64
CA ASP A 116 4.06 -9.16 3.95
C ASP A 116 5.55 -8.79 3.86
N ALA A 117 6.19 -9.07 2.71
CA ALA A 117 7.55 -8.64 2.40
C ALA A 117 7.68 -7.10 2.29
N GLU A 118 6.71 -6.42 1.67
CA GLU A 118 6.68 -4.96 1.57
C GLU A 118 6.41 -4.31 2.92
N LYS A 119 5.52 -4.90 3.73
CA LYS A 119 5.28 -4.45 5.11
C LYS A 119 6.55 -4.51 5.95
N LEU A 120 7.30 -5.61 5.89
CA LEU A 120 8.58 -5.74 6.59
C LEU A 120 9.59 -4.67 6.16
N LYS A 121 9.68 -4.40 4.86
CA LYS A 121 10.61 -3.39 4.31
C LYS A 121 10.27 -1.99 4.81
N GLU A 122 8.99 -1.61 4.82
CA GLU A 122 8.55 -0.31 5.32
C GLU A 122 8.68 -0.18 6.84
N LEU A 123 8.34 -1.23 7.60
CA LEU A 123 8.54 -1.26 9.05
C LEU A 123 10.01 -1.15 9.43
N ALA A 124 10.91 -1.84 8.71
CA ALA A 124 12.35 -1.73 8.91
C ALA A 124 12.88 -0.32 8.60
N ARG A 125 12.30 0.36 7.59
CA ARG A 125 12.63 1.76 7.28
C ARG A 125 12.15 2.70 8.39
N LEU A 126 10.93 2.52 8.90
CA LEU A 126 10.35 3.32 9.98
C LEU A 126 11.07 3.12 11.32
N ALA A 127 11.54 1.90 11.60
CA ALA A 127 12.35 1.57 12.76
C ALA A 127 13.70 2.30 12.79
N ARG A 128 14.16 2.88 11.68
CA ARG A 128 15.38 3.70 11.60
C ARG A 128 15.10 5.19 11.52
N SER A 129 13.85 5.61 11.68
CA SER A 129 13.48 7.03 11.64
C SER A 129 13.89 7.75 12.94
N ASN A 130 14.09 9.07 12.86
CA ASN A 130 14.48 9.90 14.00
C ASN A 130 13.34 10.16 15.01
N ASN A 131 12.15 9.57 14.83
CA ASN A 131 11.03 9.74 15.74
C ASN A 131 10.97 8.55 16.72
N PRO A 132 11.26 8.74 18.02
CA PRO A 132 11.34 7.65 19.00
C PRO A 132 10.03 6.87 19.16
N GLN A 133 8.88 7.56 19.12
CA GLN A 133 7.57 6.90 19.28
C GLN A 133 7.22 6.03 18.07
N MET A 134 7.57 6.49 16.87
CA MET A 134 7.37 5.71 15.64
C MET A 134 8.34 4.53 15.56
N GLN A 135 9.56 4.71 16.05
CA GLN A 135 10.58 3.67 16.10
C GLN A 135 10.14 2.51 16.99
N VAL A 136 9.68 2.78 18.21
CA VAL A 136 9.20 1.73 19.13
C VAL A 136 8.05 0.94 18.51
N ARG A 137 7.03 1.64 17.98
CA ARG A 137 5.87 1.00 17.34
C ARG A 137 6.25 0.19 16.10
N ALA A 138 7.20 0.68 15.31
CA ALA A 138 7.67 -0.03 14.12
C ALA A 138 8.45 -1.30 14.48
N ILE A 139 9.27 -1.26 15.54
CA ILE A 139 10.00 -2.44 16.05
C ILE A 139 9.01 -3.48 16.58
N GLU A 140 8.04 -3.08 17.41
CA GLU A 140 7.00 -3.98 17.94
C GLU A 140 6.21 -4.65 16.80
N ALA A 141 5.73 -3.85 15.84
CA ALA A 141 5.00 -4.38 14.69
C ALA A 141 5.85 -5.28 13.78
N HIS A 142 7.15 -4.99 13.64
CA HIS A 142 8.08 -5.81 12.86
C HIS A 142 8.29 -7.18 13.53
N THR A 143 8.49 -7.21 14.85
CA THR A 143 8.66 -8.47 15.60
C THR A 143 7.39 -9.31 15.54
N GLN A 144 6.21 -8.70 15.77
CA GLN A 144 4.93 -9.40 15.68
C GLN A 144 4.72 -10.03 14.29
N LEU A 145 5.01 -9.28 13.22
CA LEU A 145 4.80 -9.77 11.87
C LEU A 145 5.80 -10.90 11.51
N GLN A 146 7.03 -10.85 12.03
CA GLN A 146 7.98 -11.96 11.89
C GLN A 146 7.54 -13.21 12.67
N GLU A 147 7.00 -13.05 13.87
CA GLU A 147 6.44 -14.14 14.66
C GLU A 147 5.23 -14.76 13.96
N ASP A 148 4.31 -13.94 13.45
CA ASP A 148 3.13 -14.41 12.71
C ASP A 148 3.54 -15.17 11.44
N MET A 149 4.54 -14.69 10.69
CA MET A 149 5.07 -15.40 9.51
C MET A 149 5.74 -16.72 9.91
N GLY A 150 6.53 -16.73 10.98
CA GLY A 150 7.19 -17.93 11.48
C GLY A 150 6.21 -18.96 12.05
N MET A 151 5.11 -18.53 12.67
CA MET A 151 4.04 -19.40 13.15
C MET A 151 3.20 -19.97 12.00
N ARG A 152 3.05 -19.22 10.90
CA ARG A 152 2.39 -19.69 9.67
C ARG A 152 3.20 -20.76 8.93
N GLU A 153 4.53 -20.64 8.93
CA GLU A 153 5.43 -21.68 8.43
C GLU A 153 5.53 -22.90 9.35
N LYS A 154 5.35 -22.71 10.66
CA LYS A 154 5.46 -23.78 11.68
C LYS A 154 4.15 -24.42 12.06
N ALA A 155 3.00 -23.95 11.57
CA ALA A 155 1.77 -24.71 11.68
C ALA A 155 2.03 -26.06 11.00
N PRO A 156 2.07 -27.18 11.73
CA PRO A 156 2.11 -28.48 11.08
C PRO A 156 0.77 -28.59 10.38
N VAL A 157 0.76 -28.32 9.07
CA VAL A 157 -0.35 -28.78 8.27
C VAL A 157 -0.17 -30.29 8.24
N ASP A 158 -0.82 -30.94 9.20
CA ASP A 158 -0.92 -32.40 9.31
C ASP A 158 -1.76 -32.86 8.12
N HIS A 159 -1.15 -32.77 6.93
CA HIS A 159 -1.71 -33.18 5.66
C HIS A 159 -1.67 -34.71 5.65
N ASP A 160 -2.57 -35.33 6.40
CA ASP A 160 -2.90 -36.72 6.15
C ASP A 160 -3.50 -36.79 4.73
N PRO A 161 -2.76 -37.36 3.76
CA PRO A 161 -3.20 -37.38 2.38
C PRO A 161 -4.49 -38.19 2.25
N VAL A 162 -4.76 -39.13 3.16
CA VAL A 162 -5.99 -39.92 3.18
C VAL A 162 -7.21 -39.06 3.52
N ASN A 163 -7.09 -38.14 4.48
CA ASN A 163 -8.16 -37.21 4.83
C ASN A 163 -8.44 -36.21 3.70
N THR A 164 -7.39 -35.73 3.04
CA THR A 164 -7.55 -34.81 1.89
C THR A 164 -8.26 -35.52 0.72
N LEU A 165 -7.89 -36.77 0.41
CA LEU A 165 -8.56 -37.58 -0.62
C LEU A 165 -10.02 -37.89 -0.24
N ARG A 166 -10.31 -38.09 1.05
CA ARG A 166 -11.67 -38.27 1.57
C ARG A 166 -12.53 -37.02 1.36
N GLU A 167 -12.01 -35.84 1.67
CA GLU A 167 -12.71 -34.57 1.45
C GLU A 167 -13.00 -34.34 -0.04
N ILE A 168 -12.03 -34.60 -0.92
CA ILE A 168 -12.22 -34.52 -2.38
C ILE A 168 -13.33 -35.48 -2.84
N ALA A 169 -13.30 -36.74 -2.38
CA ALA A 169 -14.30 -37.74 -2.75
C ALA A 169 -15.73 -37.37 -2.28
N ALA A 170 -15.86 -36.61 -1.20
CA ALA A 170 -17.14 -36.17 -0.66
C ALA A 170 -17.79 -35.01 -1.43
N LEU A 171 -17.03 -34.27 -2.25
CA LEU A 171 -17.56 -33.09 -2.97
C LEU A 171 -18.51 -33.47 -4.11
N SER A 172 -18.19 -34.53 -4.86
CA SER A 172 -19.05 -35.03 -5.93
C SER A 172 -18.65 -36.43 -6.39
N PRO A 173 -19.55 -37.19 -7.05
CA PRO A 173 -19.21 -38.50 -7.63
C PRO A 173 -18.08 -38.45 -8.65
N LEU A 174 -17.90 -37.34 -9.37
CA LEU A 174 -16.79 -37.15 -10.29
C LEU A 174 -15.47 -36.93 -9.54
N CYS A 175 -15.51 -36.24 -8.40
CA CYS A 175 -14.34 -36.03 -7.55
C CYS A 175 -13.88 -37.32 -6.84
N ALA A 176 -14.80 -38.27 -6.58
CA ALA A 176 -14.44 -39.59 -6.06
C ALA A 176 -13.53 -40.37 -7.03
N VAL A 177 -13.82 -40.32 -8.34
CA VAL A 177 -12.96 -40.93 -9.37
C VAL A 177 -11.57 -40.26 -9.41
N VAL A 178 -11.53 -38.93 -9.26
CA VAL A 178 -10.27 -38.18 -9.21
C VAL A 178 -9.46 -38.53 -7.95
N ALA A 179 -10.12 -38.70 -6.81
CA ALA A 179 -9.46 -39.07 -5.56
C ALA A 179 -8.87 -40.50 -5.62
N ASP A 180 -9.59 -41.47 -6.20
CA ASP A 180 -9.07 -42.82 -6.41
C ASP A 180 -7.87 -42.84 -7.37
N GLU A 181 -7.93 -42.04 -8.44
CA GLU A 181 -6.83 -41.94 -9.40
C GLU A 181 -5.59 -41.27 -8.77
N LEU A 182 -5.78 -40.22 -7.96
CA LEU A 182 -4.70 -39.60 -7.20
C LEU A 182 -4.09 -40.57 -6.18
N ALA A 183 -4.93 -41.34 -5.48
CA ALA A 183 -4.46 -42.38 -4.56
C ALA A 183 -3.59 -43.42 -5.26
N ARG A 184 -4.02 -43.88 -6.44
CA ARG A 184 -3.30 -44.85 -7.27
C ARG A 184 -1.96 -44.31 -7.76
N ILE A 185 -1.93 -43.07 -8.25
CA ILE A 185 -0.70 -42.41 -8.74
C ILE A 185 0.33 -42.27 -7.62
N HIS A 186 -0.12 -41.96 -6.41
CA HIS A 186 0.75 -41.70 -5.27
C HIS A 186 0.98 -42.93 -4.37
N GLY A 187 0.46 -44.11 -4.74
CA GLY A 187 0.64 -45.35 -3.97
C GLY A 187 -0.05 -45.34 -2.60
N ILE A 188 -1.08 -44.52 -2.42
CA ILE A 188 -1.83 -44.39 -1.17
C ILE A 188 -2.94 -45.42 -1.18
N ASN A 189 -3.07 -46.18 -0.09
CA ASN A 189 -4.17 -47.14 0.08
C ASN A 189 -5.47 -46.41 0.46
N PHE A 190 -6.16 -45.86 -0.54
CA PHE A 190 -7.43 -45.16 -0.40
C PHE A 190 -8.43 -45.69 -1.45
N SER A 191 -9.69 -45.82 -1.04
CA SER A 191 -10.79 -46.21 -1.93
C SER A 191 -12.05 -45.42 -1.57
N SER A 192 -12.52 -44.61 -2.52
CA SER A 192 -13.73 -43.80 -2.39
C SER A 192 -14.99 -44.66 -2.19
N ALA A 193 -14.99 -45.89 -2.71
CA ALA A 193 -16.06 -46.87 -2.54
C ALA A 193 -16.27 -47.31 -1.09
N GLN A 194 -15.20 -47.36 -0.27
CA GLN A 194 -15.30 -47.64 1.17
C GLN A 194 -15.82 -46.43 1.94
N THR A 195 -15.53 -45.22 1.45
CA THR A 195 -15.94 -43.95 2.08
C THR A 195 -17.43 -43.66 1.86
N LEU A 196 -17.95 -43.97 0.66
CA LEU A 196 -19.37 -43.80 0.31
C LEU A 196 -20.29 -44.90 0.87
N ALA A 197 -19.71 -46.00 1.36
CA ALA A 197 -20.43 -47.12 1.96
C ALA A 197 -20.69 -46.98 3.48
N MET A 198 -20.24 -45.89 4.12
CA MET A 198 -20.58 -45.60 5.52
C MET A 198 -21.85 -44.73 5.61
N PRO A 199 -23.01 -45.28 5.99
CA PRO A 199 -24.11 -44.45 6.45
C PRO A 199 -23.72 -43.80 7.78
N SER A 200 -23.50 -42.49 7.75
CA SER A 200 -23.77 -41.53 8.83
C SER A 200 -24.03 -42.15 10.22
N ALA A 201 -22.98 -42.59 10.92
CA ALA A 201 -23.09 -43.10 12.29
C ALA A 201 -22.38 -42.21 13.33
N GLU A 202 -21.73 -41.11 12.94
CA GLU A 202 -21.04 -40.20 13.88
C GLU A 202 -21.49 -38.74 13.71
N ALA A 203 -22.80 -38.50 13.79
CA ALA A 203 -23.38 -37.18 14.02
C ALA A 203 -23.84 -37.00 15.49
N LYS A 204 -23.18 -37.67 16.44
CA LYS A 204 -23.46 -37.53 17.89
C LYS A 204 -22.17 -37.47 18.70
N GLN A 205 -21.42 -36.37 18.62
CA GLN A 205 -20.57 -35.87 19.71
C GLN A 205 -19.93 -34.51 19.39
N GLN A 206 -20.76 -33.51 19.07
CA GLN A 206 -20.38 -32.10 19.21
C GLN A 206 -21.55 -31.31 19.83
N ASP A 207 -22.07 -31.83 20.94
CA ASP A 207 -22.88 -31.05 21.89
C ASP A 207 -22.25 -31.26 23.27
N ALA A 208 -21.08 -30.65 23.44
CA ALA A 208 -20.40 -30.55 24.73
C ALA A 208 -19.85 -29.12 24.89
N VAL A 209 -20.73 -28.24 25.36
CA VAL A 209 -20.44 -27.26 26.42
C VAL A 209 -19.21 -26.37 26.18
N ILE A 210 -19.41 -25.24 25.50
CA ILE A 210 -18.64 -24.03 25.80
C ILE A 210 -19.49 -23.20 26.77
N PRO A 211 -19.14 -23.10 28.06
CA PRO A 211 -19.75 -22.12 28.93
C PRO A 211 -19.22 -20.75 28.52
N ILE A 212 -20.08 -19.93 27.93
CA ILE A 212 -19.86 -18.50 27.77
C ILE A 212 -19.75 -17.93 29.19
N LYS A 213 -18.51 -17.75 29.66
CA LYS A 213 -18.23 -16.94 30.84
C LYS A 213 -18.55 -15.49 30.44
N ALA A 214 -19.76 -15.07 30.78
CA ALA A 214 -20.15 -13.68 30.80
C ALA A 214 -19.20 -12.93 31.74
N HIS A 215 -18.24 -12.20 31.17
CA HIS A 215 -17.53 -11.19 31.94
C HIS A 215 -18.47 -10.00 32.14
N SER A 216 -19.03 -10.03 33.35
CA SER A 216 -19.78 -8.98 34.03
C SER A 216 -19.24 -7.59 33.73
N LEU A 217 -20.14 -6.75 33.22
CA LEU A 217 -20.06 -5.29 33.33
C LEU A 217 -20.05 -4.93 34.82
N ASN A 218 -18.87 -4.68 35.38
CA ASN A 218 -18.75 -3.98 36.65
C ASN A 218 -18.64 -2.48 36.38
N GLY A 219 -19.80 -1.83 36.44
CA GLY A 219 -19.88 -0.42 36.78
C GLY A 219 -19.42 -0.24 38.23
N ALA A 220 -18.38 0.57 38.42
CA ALA A 220 -18.09 1.20 39.69
C ALA A 220 -18.30 2.70 39.49
N ALA A 221 -19.53 3.13 39.74
CA ALA A 221 -19.85 4.50 40.09
C ALA A 221 -19.52 4.67 41.58
N SER A 222 -18.54 5.51 41.90
CA SER A 222 -18.36 6.24 43.17
C SER A 222 -17.06 7.05 43.03
N GLY A 223 -16.98 8.36 43.27
CA GLY A 223 -17.91 9.29 43.89
C GLY A 223 -17.37 10.72 43.77
N ASP A 224 -18.30 11.64 43.92
CA ASP A 224 -18.19 12.95 44.59
C ASP A 224 -16.82 13.38 45.13
N ALA A 225 -16.39 14.59 44.77
CA ALA A 225 -16.28 15.73 45.71
C ALA A 225 -15.42 16.88 45.15
N ARG A 226 -16.08 18.03 44.98
CA ARG A 226 -15.68 19.40 45.41
C ARG A 226 -14.22 19.83 45.28
N GLY A 227 -14.01 20.92 44.53
CA GLY A 227 -12.79 21.74 44.62
C GLY A 227 -12.94 23.10 43.93
N VAL A 228 -13.82 23.94 44.46
CA VAL A 228 -13.84 25.38 44.24
C VAL A 228 -12.60 25.99 44.91
N GLY A 229 -11.79 26.71 44.16
CA GLY A 229 -10.65 27.47 44.67
C GLY A 229 -10.33 28.60 43.71
N GLN A 230 -10.40 29.82 44.25
CA GLN A 230 -10.32 31.13 43.61
C GLN A 230 -9.02 31.40 42.85
#